data_AF-A0A5D2E7J5-F1
#
_entry.id   AF-A0A5D2E7J5-F1
#
_cell.length_a   1.000
_cell.length_b   1.000
_cell.length_c   1.000
_cell.angle_alpha   90.00
_cell.angle_beta   90.00
_cell.angle_gamma   90.00
#
_symmetry.space_group_name_H-M   'P 1'
#
loop_
_entity.id
_entity.type
_entity.pdbx_description
1 polymer ?
#
loop_
_entity_poly.entity_id
_entity_poly.type
_entity_poly.pdbx_seq_one_letter_code
_entity_poly.pdbx_strand_id
1 'polypeptide(L)'
;MAALRPPRSVSSRDSSDGSERLDGAGSWDALEWTKIEPVTRSVSHVNSEFLLEAERVIEEGHGVVLVNRDEAGTLFVTNFRLLFLSDGTRNIVPLGTIPLATIEKFNKMVVKNQSAPCQIDRSPTRRLLQIIGKDMRIIVFGFRPRTKQRRVIFDALLRCAKPARIWDRYAFTCGPSKFSKPNSKVRLLNEYFRLLRKDSYCASVSMVEEGSFTLSNDLWRISNTNSNYTVCSSYPFALIVPKSISDEEVIQASTFRARCRILVVSWCHPGIGAVLARSAQPLVGLMMNMRSNADEKLVASLCTQLVDRKGSRRKLYIADARPRKNALANGAMGGGSESSSNYFHSEIVFFGIDNIHAMRESFARLRDYLDTHGATSSDGMSSFLVSPAVLALLRS
;
A
#
# COMPACT_ATOMS: atom_id res chain seq x y z
N MET A 1 -2.50 -77.45 26.77
CA MET A 1 -1.74 -78.51 26.09
C MET A 1 -0.24 -78.23 26.24
N ALA A 2 0.64 -79.15 25.82
CA ALA A 2 2.04 -79.22 26.22
C ALA A 2 2.92 -78.00 25.83
N ALA A 3 4.05 -77.85 26.54
CA ALA A 3 5.10 -76.86 26.29
C ALA A 3 6.28 -77.44 25.49
N LEU A 4 7.31 -76.63 25.16
CA LEU A 4 8.73 -77.05 25.08
C LEU A 4 9.72 -75.86 24.95
N ARG A 5 11.01 -76.10 25.26
CA ARG A 5 12.21 -75.21 25.30
C ARG A 5 13.48 -76.11 25.38
N PRO A 6 14.76 -75.64 25.28
CA PRO A 6 15.28 -74.31 24.91
C PRO A 6 15.90 -74.30 23.48
N PRO A 7 17.22 -74.46 23.13
CA PRO A 7 18.50 -74.55 23.88
C PRO A 7 19.33 -73.23 23.85
N ARG A 8 20.66 -73.24 23.60
CA ARG A 8 21.59 -72.08 23.65
C ARG A 8 22.94 -72.24 22.91
N SER A 9 23.57 -71.11 22.56
CA SER A 9 24.99 -70.86 22.16
C SER A 9 25.29 -69.33 22.30
N VAL A 10 26.46 -68.72 22.57
CA VAL A 10 27.89 -69.10 22.84
C VAL A 10 28.74 -69.44 21.59
N SER A 11 29.89 -68.83 21.25
CA SER A 11 30.71 -67.65 21.71
C SER A 11 31.59 -67.16 20.53
N SER A 12 32.19 -65.96 20.41
CA SER A 12 33.24 -65.25 21.19
C SER A 12 33.15 -63.70 20.93
N ARG A 13 33.67 -62.74 21.72
CA ARG A 13 35.04 -62.45 22.24
C ARG A 13 36.09 -62.15 21.14
N ASP A 14 36.93 -61.10 21.22
CA ASP A 14 37.34 -60.20 22.34
C ASP A 14 37.72 -58.74 21.94
N SER A 15 37.67 -57.81 22.92
CA SER A 15 38.44 -56.54 23.07
C SER A 15 38.38 -55.42 21.99
N SER A 16 38.66 -54.13 22.25
CA SER A 16 39.10 -53.37 23.45
C SER A 16 38.36 -52.02 23.51
N ASP A 17 37.72 -51.65 24.62
CA ASP A 17 38.22 -50.75 25.69
C ASP A 17 38.07 -49.24 25.39
N GLY A 18 37.78 -48.43 26.41
CA GLY A 18 37.39 -47.03 26.30
C GLY A 18 36.27 -46.61 27.27
N SER A 19 36.59 -46.52 28.57
CA SER A 19 35.68 -46.04 29.61
C SER A 19 35.56 -44.51 29.62
N GLU A 20 34.35 -43.97 29.73
CA GLU A 20 34.01 -42.99 30.78
C GLU A 20 32.49 -42.79 30.97
N ARG A 21 32.09 -42.51 32.22
CA ARG A 21 30.78 -41.95 32.57
C ARG A 21 30.92 -40.45 32.74
N LEU A 22 29.91 -39.67 32.35
CA LEU A 22 29.69 -38.33 32.90
C LEU A 22 28.22 -37.94 32.81
N ASP A 23 27.65 -37.45 33.92
CA ASP A 23 26.32 -36.85 33.95
C ASP A 23 26.32 -35.49 33.23
N GLY A 24 25.28 -35.24 32.43
CA GLY A 24 25.23 -34.09 31.52
C GLY A 24 23.89 -33.35 31.56
N ALA A 25 23.52 -32.80 32.71
CA ALA A 25 22.33 -31.94 32.83
C ALA A 25 22.57 -30.62 32.06
N GLY A 26 22.07 -30.55 30.83
CA GLY A 26 22.22 -29.39 29.95
C GLY A 26 21.41 -28.17 30.45
N SER A 27 22.02 -27.34 31.30
CA SER A 27 21.44 -26.05 31.66
C SER A 27 21.41 -25.09 30.46
N TRP A 28 20.32 -24.34 30.36
CA TRP A 28 20.12 -23.30 29.34
C TRP A 28 20.81 -21.97 29.68
N ASP A 29 21.57 -21.89 30.77
CA ASP A 29 22.36 -20.70 31.15
C ASP A 29 23.53 -20.39 30.20
N ALA A 30 23.94 -21.38 29.39
CA ALA A 30 25.17 -21.35 28.58
C ALA A 30 25.19 -20.36 27.38
N LEU A 31 24.28 -19.39 27.34
CA LEU A 31 24.46 -18.18 26.50
C LEU A 31 25.25 -17.12 27.27
N GLU A 32 26.57 -17.32 27.35
CA GLU A 32 27.52 -16.37 27.94
C GLU A 32 27.50 -15.01 27.22
N TRP A 33 26.72 -14.06 27.76
CA TRP A 33 26.74 -12.65 27.33
C TRP A 33 28.07 -11.93 27.63
N THR A 34 29.03 -12.63 28.24
CA THR A 34 30.29 -12.15 28.82
C THR A 34 31.48 -12.10 27.86
N LYS A 35 31.40 -12.74 26.67
CA LYS A 35 32.49 -12.75 25.67
C LYS A 35 32.27 -11.79 24.50
N ILE A 36 31.85 -10.56 24.82
CA ILE A 36 31.92 -9.41 23.92
C ILE A 36 32.57 -8.27 24.71
N GLU A 37 33.87 -8.05 24.49
CA GLU A 37 34.55 -6.87 25.02
C GLU A 37 33.88 -5.59 24.50
N PRO A 38 33.87 -4.49 25.30
CA PRO A 38 33.38 -3.19 24.84
C PRO A 38 34.39 -2.58 23.86
N VAL A 39 34.39 -3.07 22.61
CA VAL A 39 35.21 -2.54 21.52
C VAL A 39 34.82 -1.07 21.30
N THR A 40 35.63 -0.16 21.84
CA THR A 40 35.57 1.29 21.65
C THR A 40 36.05 1.67 20.25
N ARG A 41 35.38 1.12 19.22
CA ARG A 41 35.55 1.62 17.87
C ARG A 41 34.96 3.01 17.77
N SER A 42 35.84 3.96 17.48
CA SER A 42 35.54 5.25 16.89
C SER A 42 34.60 5.09 15.69
N VAL A 43 33.97 6.21 15.27
CA VAL A 43 33.04 6.25 14.14
C VAL A 43 33.75 5.83 12.85
N SER A 44 33.73 4.52 12.58
CA SER A 44 34.15 3.94 11.31
C SER A 44 32.99 4.01 10.34
N HIS A 45 33.22 4.58 9.15
CA HIS A 45 32.28 4.49 8.05
C HIS A 45 32.01 3.02 7.70
N VAL A 46 30.88 2.48 8.16
CA VAL A 46 30.34 1.22 7.63
C VAL A 46 30.05 1.47 6.15
N ASN A 47 30.54 0.62 5.25
CA ASN A 47 30.35 0.80 3.81
C ASN A 47 28.85 0.90 3.47
N SER A 48 28.41 2.12 3.15
CA SER A 48 27.02 2.48 2.87
C SER A 48 26.48 1.96 1.52
N GLU A 49 27.08 0.91 0.96
CA GLU A 49 26.73 0.32 -0.35
C GLU A 49 25.27 -0.15 -0.42
N PHE A 50 24.68 -0.47 0.74
CA PHE A 50 23.27 -0.86 0.87
C PHE A 50 22.30 0.32 1.09
N LEU A 51 22.79 1.54 1.29
CA LEU A 51 21.98 2.75 1.42
C LEU A 51 21.67 3.34 0.03
N LEU A 52 20.47 3.93 -0.10
CA LEU A 52 20.09 4.65 -1.30
C LEU A 52 20.75 6.04 -1.37
N GLU A 53 20.68 6.69 -2.53
CA GLU A 53 21.25 8.01 -2.75
C GLU A 53 20.61 9.06 -1.82
N ALA A 54 21.44 9.72 -1.02
CA ALA A 54 21.04 10.61 0.09
C ALA A 54 20.15 9.95 1.18
N GLU A 55 20.16 8.61 1.28
CA GLU A 55 19.75 7.91 2.48
C GLU A 55 20.87 7.96 3.53
N ARG A 56 20.51 8.27 4.79
CA ARG A 56 21.44 8.35 5.92
C ARG A 56 20.88 7.65 7.14
N VAL A 57 21.74 6.97 7.89
CA VAL A 57 21.41 6.45 9.23
C VAL A 57 21.11 7.62 10.17
N ILE A 58 20.13 7.43 11.04
CA ILE A 58 19.69 8.38 12.08
C ILE A 58 19.90 7.79 13.48
N GLU A 59 19.67 6.48 13.64
CA GLU A 59 20.01 5.71 14.83
C GLU A 59 20.30 4.25 14.44
N GLU A 60 21.03 3.53 15.29
CA GLU A 60 21.33 2.11 15.13
C GLU A 60 21.17 1.32 16.45
N GLY A 61 20.90 0.02 16.33
CA GLY A 61 20.71 -0.90 17.45
C GLY A 61 21.41 -2.23 17.19
N HIS A 62 22.54 -2.44 17.86
CA HIS A 62 23.41 -3.62 17.70
C HIS A 62 22.94 -4.82 18.53
N GLY A 63 22.97 -6.03 17.95
CA GLY A 63 22.58 -7.25 18.64
C GLY A 63 21.09 -7.28 19.00
N VAL A 64 20.25 -6.80 18.08
CA VAL A 64 18.79 -6.84 18.09
C VAL A 64 18.33 -8.11 17.40
N VAL A 65 17.31 -8.79 17.94
CA VAL A 65 16.79 -10.03 17.36
C VAL A 65 15.54 -9.75 16.53
N LEU A 66 15.54 -10.13 15.25
CA LEU A 66 14.33 -10.20 14.43
C LEU A 66 13.55 -11.46 14.82
N VAL A 67 12.56 -11.29 15.71
CA VAL A 67 11.83 -12.39 16.34
C VAL A 67 11.07 -13.24 15.31
N ASN A 68 10.65 -12.65 14.18
CA ASN A 68 10.03 -13.39 13.06
C ASN A 68 10.94 -14.46 12.42
N ARG A 69 12.25 -14.48 12.72
CA ARG A 69 13.24 -15.45 12.22
C ARG A 69 14.16 -16.03 13.30
N ASP A 70 14.00 -15.58 14.55
CA ASP A 70 14.96 -15.75 15.66
C ASP A 70 16.42 -15.38 15.28
N GLU A 71 16.56 -14.38 14.39
CA GLU A 71 17.84 -14.00 13.77
C GLU A 71 18.42 -12.75 14.46
N ALA A 72 19.69 -12.81 14.90
CA ALA A 72 20.39 -11.66 15.49
C ALA A 72 20.99 -10.75 14.40
N GLY A 73 20.95 -9.44 14.65
CA GLY A 73 21.36 -8.44 13.67
C GLY A 73 21.48 -7.03 14.23
N THR A 74 21.84 -6.12 13.33
CA THR A 74 21.92 -4.68 13.58
C THR A 74 20.75 -3.98 12.89
N LEU A 75 19.98 -3.21 13.67
CA LEU A 75 18.77 -2.51 13.25
C LEU A 75 19.04 -1.03 13.04
N PHE A 76 18.90 -0.55 11.81
CA PHE A 76 19.10 0.86 11.43
C PHE A 76 17.78 1.57 11.20
N VAL A 77 17.63 2.78 11.75
CA VAL A 77 16.61 3.75 11.36
C VAL A 77 17.27 4.76 10.42
N THR A 78 16.82 4.86 9.17
CA THR A 78 17.30 5.86 8.21
C THR A 78 16.28 6.99 8.03
N ASN A 79 16.58 8.00 7.20
CA ASN A 79 15.58 8.98 6.74
C ASN A 79 14.53 8.38 5.78
N PHE A 80 14.65 7.12 5.36
CA PHE A 80 13.74 6.48 4.40
C PHE A 80 13.03 5.24 4.96
N ARG A 81 13.75 4.34 5.64
CA ARG A 81 13.29 3.00 6.04
C ARG A 81 13.85 2.60 7.41
N LEU A 82 13.18 1.62 8.02
CA LEU A 82 13.81 0.72 8.97
C LEU A 82 14.49 -0.40 8.18
N LEU A 83 15.75 -0.70 8.49
CA LEU A 83 16.57 -1.70 7.81
C LEU A 83 17.19 -2.65 8.83
N PHE A 84 17.08 -3.95 8.61
CA PHE A 84 17.70 -4.96 9.48
C PHE A 84 18.80 -5.71 8.71
N LEU A 85 20.01 -5.66 9.24
CA LEU A 85 21.19 -6.34 8.72
C LEU A 85 21.48 -7.57 9.60
N SER A 86 21.57 -8.75 9.00
CA SER A 86 21.92 -10.00 9.69
C SER A 86 23.35 -9.94 10.21
N ASP A 87 23.60 -10.16 11.51
CA ASP A 87 24.96 -10.15 12.05
C ASP A 87 25.77 -11.37 11.52
N GLY A 88 25.09 -12.49 11.24
CA GLY A 88 25.68 -13.72 10.72
C GLY A 88 25.95 -13.69 9.22
N THR A 89 24.97 -13.31 8.39
CA THR A 89 25.13 -13.31 6.93
C THR A 89 25.61 -11.98 6.35
N ARG A 90 25.62 -10.90 7.14
CA ARG A 90 25.90 -9.51 6.73
C ARG A 90 25.02 -8.97 5.59
N ASN A 91 23.91 -9.65 5.29
CA ASN A 91 22.94 -9.23 4.28
C ASN A 91 21.74 -8.52 4.90
N ILE A 92 21.08 -7.67 4.10
CA ILE A 92 19.80 -7.07 4.48
C ILE A 92 18.73 -8.17 4.52
N VAL A 93 17.99 -8.29 5.63
CA VAL A 93 16.85 -9.20 5.71
C VAL A 93 15.59 -8.47 5.21
N PRO A 94 14.94 -8.89 4.11
CA PRO A 94 13.80 -8.16 3.55
C PRO A 94 12.60 -8.13 4.52
N LEU A 95 12.39 -9.21 5.28
CA LEU A 95 11.32 -9.30 6.28
C LEU A 95 11.49 -8.28 7.42
N GLY A 96 12.73 -8.01 7.84
CA GLY A 96 13.06 -6.99 8.85
C GLY A 96 13.14 -5.55 8.29
N THR A 97 12.89 -5.35 7.00
CA THR A 97 13.10 -4.07 6.31
C THR A 97 11.78 -3.48 5.81
N ILE A 98 11.50 -2.23 6.17
CA ILE A 98 10.22 -1.56 5.89
C ILE A 98 10.38 -0.03 5.70
N PRO A 99 9.92 0.56 4.57
CA PRO A 99 9.91 2.01 4.38
C PRO A 99 9.09 2.73 5.45
N LEU A 100 9.61 3.83 6.00
CA LEU A 100 8.98 4.58 7.11
C LEU A 100 7.58 5.09 6.74
N ALA A 101 7.35 5.45 5.48
CA ALA A 101 6.04 5.85 4.97
C ALA A 101 5.00 4.71 4.93
N THR A 102 5.45 3.45 4.92
CA THR A 102 4.58 2.25 4.94
C THR A 102 4.25 1.76 6.36
N ILE A 103 4.95 2.24 7.39
CA ILE A 103 4.60 1.97 8.78
C ILE A 103 3.24 2.61 9.11
N GLU A 104 2.35 1.85 9.73
CA GLU A 104 1.03 2.29 10.21
C GLU A 104 1.11 2.67 11.70
N LYS A 105 1.64 1.76 12.52
CA LYS A 105 1.74 1.85 13.98
C LYS A 105 2.99 1.10 14.47
N PHE A 106 3.53 1.48 15.62
CA PHE A 106 4.58 0.73 16.29
C PHE A 106 4.47 0.82 17.82
N ASN A 107 4.77 -0.27 18.54
CA ASN A 107 4.43 -0.46 19.95
C ASN A 107 5.64 -0.99 20.76
N LYS A 108 5.92 -0.40 21.94
CA LYS A 108 6.85 -0.97 22.94
C LYS A 108 6.10 -2.06 23.74
N MET A 109 6.41 -3.34 23.53
CA MET A 109 5.82 -4.46 24.27
C MET A 109 6.80 -5.05 25.29
N VAL A 110 6.34 -5.58 26.42
CA VAL A 110 7.20 -6.28 27.40
C VAL A 110 6.56 -7.61 27.73
N VAL A 111 7.20 -8.71 27.32
CA VAL A 111 6.75 -10.06 27.64
C VAL A 111 7.53 -10.56 28.85
N LYS A 112 6.82 -10.95 29.89
CA LYS A 112 7.35 -11.81 30.96
C LYS A 112 7.07 -13.24 30.51
N ASN A 113 8.09 -14.10 30.44
CA ASN A 113 7.83 -15.52 30.30
C ASN A 113 7.20 -16.00 31.62
N GLN A 114 6.14 -16.81 31.53
CA GLN A 114 5.64 -17.53 32.69
C GLN A 114 6.54 -18.75 32.89
N SER A 115 7.36 -18.75 33.95
CA SER A 115 8.02 -19.96 34.40
C SER A 115 6.99 -20.87 35.07
N ALA A 116 7.09 -22.18 34.84
CA ALA A 116 6.37 -23.17 35.63
C ALA A 116 6.80 -23.07 37.12
N PRO A 117 5.94 -23.42 38.09
CA PRO A 117 6.14 -23.08 39.51
C PRO A 117 7.16 -23.96 40.25
N CYS A 118 8.35 -24.21 39.67
CA CYS A 118 9.46 -24.86 40.36
C CYS A 118 10.86 -24.57 39.76
N GLN A 119 11.13 -23.35 39.27
CA GLN A 119 12.50 -22.89 38.96
C GLN A 119 12.71 -21.43 39.39
N ILE A 120 13.88 -21.12 39.95
CA ILE A 120 14.19 -19.82 40.57
C ILE A 120 14.82 -18.82 39.58
N ASP A 121 15.27 -19.28 38.40
CA ASP A 121 15.89 -18.41 37.41
C ASP A 121 14.94 -17.37 36.80
N ARG A 122 15.37 -16.12 36.93
CA ARG A 122 14.67 -14.94 36.43
C ARG A 122 14.79 -14.84 34.92
N SER A 123 13.99 -15.63 34.20
CA SER A 123 13.88 -15.58 32.75
C SER A 123 13.82 -14.13 32.24
N PRO A 124 14.71 -13.72 31.32
CA PRO A 124 14.93 -12.31 31.03
C PRO A 124 13.72 -11.69 30.31
N THR A 125 13.06 -10.72 30.95
CA THR A 125 11.88 -10.03 30.41
C THR A 125 12.15 -9.48 28.99
N ARG A 126 11.48 -10.05 27.99
CA ARG A 126 11.73 -9.75 26.57
C ARG A 126 11.20 -8.36 26.25
N ARG A 127 12.11 -7.42 25.95
CA ARG A 127 11.80 -6.03 25.60
C ARG A 127 11.61 -5.93 24.08
N LEU A 128 10.37 -6.06 23.63
CA LEU A 128 10.02 -6.10 22.21
C LEU A 128 9.62 -4.72 21.66
N LEU A 129 9.82 -4.53 20.36
CA LEU A 129 9.25 -3.45 19.54
C LEU A 129 8.50 -4.10 18.38
N GLN A 130 7.19 -3.91 18.34
CA GLN A 130 6.35 -4.36 17.22
C GLN A 130 6.20 -3.20 16.22
N ILE A 131 6.41 -3.46 14.94
CA ILE A 131 6.09 -2.57 13.82
C ILE A 131 4.93 -3.21 13.05
N ILE A 132 3.89 -2.43 12.75
CA ILE A 132 2.75 -2.85 11.93
C ILE A 132 2.79 -2.04 10.64
N GLY A 133 2.91 -2.73 9.51
CA GLY A 133 2.96 -2.14 8.17
C GLY A 133 1.60 -2.10 7.47
N LYS A 134 1.42 -1.12 6.58
CA LYS A 134 0.28 -1.02 5.64
C LYS A 134 0.33 -2.10 4.55
N ASP A 135 1.48 -2.76 4.42
CA ASP A 135 1.78 -3.89 3.55
C ASP A 135 1.47 -5.26 4.22
N MET A 136 0.60 -5.25 5.24
CA MET A 136 0.11 -6.43 5.98
C MET A 136 1.21 -7.20 6.74
N ARG A 137 2.39 -6.61 6.97
CA ARG A 137 3.47 -7.23 7.76
C ARG A 137 3.47 -6.75 9.21
N ILE A 138 3.60 -7.70 10.13
CA ILE A 138 3.94 -7.44 11.54
C ILE A 138 5.38 -7.89 11.79
N ILE A 139 6.27 -6.93 12.06
CA ILE A 139 7.70 -7.15 12.27
C ILE A 139 8.01 -6.90 13.74
N VAL A 140 8.65 -7.86 14.41
CA VAL A 140 8.90 -7.82 15.85
C VAL A 140 10.40 -7.89 16.14
N PHE A 141 10.91 -6.88 16.85
CA PHE A 141 12.32 -6.77 17.23
C PHE A 141 12.52 -6.92 18.74
N GLY A 142 13.36 -7.86 19.16
CA GLY A 142 13.75 -8.09 20.54
C GLY A 142 15.04 -7.36 20.89
N PHE A 143 15.04 -6.63 22.02
CA PHE A 143 16.19 -5.87 22.49
C PHE A 143 16.72 -6.42 23.81
N ARG A 144 18.06 -6.45 23.96
CA ARG A 144 18.74 -6.85 25.20
C ARG A 144 18.22 -6.03 26.40
N PRO A 145 17.85 -6.67 27.53
CA PRO A 145 17.47 -5.97 28.76
C PRO A 145 18.55 -4.98 29.25
N ARG A 146 18.16 -4.05 30.13
CA ARG A 146 19.00 -2.97 30.69
C ARG A 146 19.60 -1.96 29.69
N THR A 147 19.60 -2.23 28.38
CA THR A 147 20.05 -1.28 27.34
C THR A 147 19.08 -0.10 27.12
N LYS A 148 19.61 0.99 26.54
CA LYS A 148 18.83 2.15 26.05
C LYS A 148 18.32 1.99 24.60
N GLN A 149 18.87 1.07 23.79
CA GLN A 149 18.62 0.96 22.34
C GLN A 149 17.14 1.03 21.94
N ARG A 150 16.27 0.24 22.58
CA ARG A 150 14.82 0.22 22.27
C ARG A 150 14.12 1.57 22.47
N ARG A 151 14.64 2.41 23.38
CA ARG A 151 14.16 3.78 23.55
C ARG A 151 14.62 4.61 22.34
N VAL A 152 15.92 4.65 22.09
CA VAL A 152 16.55 5.37 20.97
C VAL A 152 15.88 5.08 19.62
N ILE A 153 15.78 3.81 19.23
CA ILE A 153 15.16 3.37 17.96
C ILE A 153 13.69 3.81 17.85
N PHE A 154 12.87 3.62 18.90
CA PHE A 154 11.47 4.04 18.87
C PHE A 154 11.34 5.56 18.81
N ASP A 155 12.16 6.27 19.58
CA ASP A 155 12.07 7.71 19.71
C ASP A 155 12.57 8.38 18.41
N ALA A 156 13.40 7.71 17.60
CA ALA A 156 13.69 8.08 16.21
C ALA A 156 12.60 7.68 15.22
N LEU A 157 11.99 6.51 15.33
CA LEU A 157 10.79 6.16 14.55
C LEU A 157 9.66 7.19 14.75
N LEU A 158 9.53 7.75 15.96
CA LEU A 158 8.60 8.84 16.27
C LEU A 158 8.93 10.14 15.52
N ARG A 159 10.22 10.49 15.40
CA ARG A 159 10.68 11.64 14.59
C ARG A 159 10.50 11.42 13.09
N CYS A 160 10.76 10.20 12.60
CA CYS A 160 11.01 9.97 11.17
C CYS A 160 9.87 9.29 10.40
N ALA A 161 8.97 8.53 11.05
CA ALA A 161 7.82 7.93 10.34
C ALA A 161 6.73 8.96 9.98
N LYS A 162 6.57 9.98 10.82
CA LYS A 162 5.56 11.05 10.70
C LYS A 162 6.23 12.44 10.79
N PRO A 163 7.09 12.81 9.80
CA PRO A 163 7.67 14.14 9.71
C PRO A 163 6.60 15.24 9.69
N ALA A 164 6.96 16.41 10.19
CA ALA A 164 6.05 17.55 10.34
C ALA A 164 5.75 18.26 9.02
N ARG A 165 6.71 18.31 8.08
CA ARG A 165 6.54 18.94 6.77
C ARG A 165 6.54 17.89 5.67
N ILE A 166 5.88 18.19 4.56
CA ILE A 166 5.91 17.35 3.36
C ILE A 166 7.33 17.23 2.78
N TRP A 167 8.11 18.32 2.87
CA TRP A 167 9.50 18.43 2.41
C TRP A 167 10.49 17.57 3.18
N ASP A 168 10.20 17.18 4.43
CA ASP A 168 11.09 16.30 5.20
C ASP A 168 10.92 14.80 4.81
N ARG A 169 10.02 14.49 3.86
CA ARG A 169 9.88 13.14 3.30
C ARG A 169 11.05 12.84 2.37
N TYR A 170 11.54 11.59 2.42
CA TYR A 170 12.63 11.11 1.56
C TYR A 170 12.44 11.40 0.05
N ALA A 171 11.21 11.47 -0.45
CA ALA A 171 10.90 11.84 -1.84
C ALA A 171 11.35 13.26 -2.27
N PHE A 172 11.76 14.12 -1.33
CA PHE A 172 12.37 15.43 -1.59
C PHE A 172 13.85 15.51 -1.17
N THR A 173 14.39 14.46 -0.54
CA THR A 173 15.82 14.38 -0.18
C THR A 173 16.59 13.35 -1.00
N CYS A 174 15.92 12.40 -1.65
CA CYS A 174 16.54 11.44 -2.55
C CYS A 174 17.21 12.18 -3.72
N GLY A 175 18.35 11.66 -4.17
CA GLY A 175 19.10 12.22 -5.28
C GLY A 175 18.30 12.30 -6.60
N PRO A 176 18.80 13.05 -7.60
CA PRO A 176 18.11 13.25 -8.88
C PRO A 176 17.74 11.92 -9.55
N SER A 177 16.51 11.84 -10.05
CA SER A 177 15.98 10.62 -10.68
C SER A 177 16.82 10.23 -11.90
N LYS A 178 17.58 9.14 -11.78
CA LYS A 178 18.31 8.50 -12.89
C LYS A 178 17.40 8.06 -14.04
N PHE A 179 16.09 7.94 -13.78
CA PHE A 179 15.06 7.82 -14.81
C PHE A 179 14.61 9.22 -15.27
N SER A 180 15.05 9.64 -16.45
CA SER A 180 14.39 10.72 -17.18
C SER A 180 12.99 10.26 -17.59
N LYS A 181 11.95 10.91 -17.08
CA LYS A 181 10.55 10.66 -17.45
C LYS A 181 10.02 11.87 -18.21
N PRO A 182 9.29 11.68 -19.33
CA PRO A 182 8.71 12.78 -20.07
C PRO A 182 7.76 13.59 -19.17
N ASN A 183 7.71 14.90 -19.39
CA ASN A 183 6.88 15.84 -18.63
C ASN A 183 5.43 15.31 -18.53
N SER A 184 4.87 15.31 -17.32
CA SER A 184 3.55 14.72 -17.06
C SER A 184 2.42 15.39 -17.85
N LYS A 185 2.54 16.69 -18.15
CA LYS A 185 1.62 17.43 -19.03
C LYS A 185 1.74 16.97 -20.49
N VAL A 186 2.97 16.85 -21.00
CA VAL A 186 3.26 16.34 -22.37
C VAL A 186 2.73 14.91 -22.55
N ARG A 187 2.96 14.03 -21.56
CA ARG A 187 2.46 12.64 -21.60
C ARG A 187 0.92 12.58 -21.62
N LEU A 188 0.24 13.50 -20.93
CA LEU A 188 -1.23 13.59 -20.99
C LEU A 188 -1.71 14.03 -22.38
N LEU A 189 -1.09 15.06 -22.97
CA LEU A 189 -1.48 15.55 -24.29
C LEU A 189 -1.25 14.51 -25.39
N ASN A 190 -0.13 13.77 -25.37
CA ASN A 190 0.09 12.67 -26.31
C ASN A 190 -1.00 11.59 -26.22
N GLU A 191 -1.45 11.24 -25.01
CA GLU A 191 -2.58 10.32 -24.83
C GLU A 191 -3.90 10.93 -25.32
N TYR A 192 -4.11 12.25 -25.15
CA TYR A 192 -5.30 12.94 -25.69
C TYR A 192 -5.27 13.02 -27.22
N PHE A 193 -4.11 13.25 -27.84
CA PHE A 193 -3.95 13.27 -29.29
C PHE A 193 -4.25 11.88 -29.88
N ARG A 194 -3.74 10.82 -29.24
CA ARG A 194 -4.08 9.42 -29.55
C ARG A 194 -5.58 9.13 -29.42
N LEU A 195 -6.23 9.60 -28.34
CA LEU A 195 -7.68 9.47 -28.14
C LEU A 195 -8.52 10.25 -29.18
N LEU A 196 -7.96 11.33 -29.74
CA LEU A 196 -8.58 12.10 -30.82
C LEU A 196 -8.28 11.58 -32.24
N ARG A 197 -7.41 10.58 -32.40
CA ARG A 197 -6.81 10.16 -33.69
C ARG A 197 -6.04 11.29 -34.39
N LYS A 198 -5.19 11.95 -33.60
CA LYS A 198 -4.23 12.98 -34.04
C LYS A 198 -2.81 12.46 -33.87
N ASP A 199 -2.58 11.21 -34.28
CA ASP A 199 -1.34 10.47 -34.05
C ASP A 199 -0.11 11.06 -34.80
N SER A 200 -0.34 12.00 -35.73
CA SER A 200 0.69 12.84 -36.36
C SER A 200 1.17 14.00 -35.48
N TYR A 201 0.52 14.28 -34.35
CA TYR A 201 0.89 15.33 -33.42
C TYR A 201 1.64 14.74 -32.22
N CYS A 202 2.77 15.35 -31.87
CA CYS A 202 3.48 15.09 -30.62
C CYS A 202 3.50 16.37 -29.80
N ALA A 203 3.11 16.30 -28.53
CA ALA A 203 3.11 17.43 -27.62
C ALA A 203 4.54 17.81 -27.21
N SER A 204 4.88 19.09 -27.30
CA SER A 204 6.11 19.67 -26.76
C SER A 204 5.87 20.33 -25.40
N VAL A 205 6.95 20.73 -24.73
CA VAL A 205 6.84 21.59 -23.54
C VAL A 205 6.37 23.00 -23.92
N SER A 206 6.84 23.55 -25.05
CA SER A 206 6.42 24.88 -25.52
C SER A 206 4.91 24.92 -25.80
N MET A 207 4.34 23.89 -26.42
CA MET A 207 2.89 23.79 -26.70
C MET A 207 2.04 23.82 -25.42
N VAL A 208 2.59 23.32 -24.31
CA VAL A 208 1.95 23.35 -22.98
C VAL A 208 2.03 24.74 -22.33
N GLU A 209 3.10 25.49 -22.60
CA GLU A 209 3.38 26.82 -22.02
C GLU A 209 2.68 27.93 -22.83
N GLU A 210 2.66 27.83 -24.15
CA GLU A 210 1.89 28.66 -25.10
C GLU A 210 0.37 28.45 -25.00
N GLY A 211 -0.08 27.30 -24.45
CA GLY A 211 -1.49 26.90 -24.43
C GLY A 211 -2.04 26.39 -25.78
N SER A 212 -1.18 26.17 -26.77
CA SER A 212 -1.49 25.86 -28.18
C SER A 212 -1.96 24.40 -28.43
N PHE A 213 -2.42 23.69 -27.40
CA PHE A 213 -2.76 22.26 -27.41
C PHE A 213 -4.25 21.91 -27.70
N THR A 214 -5.06 22.88 -28.13
CA THR A 214 -6.53 22.78 -28.26
C THR A 214 -7.03 22.03 -29.51
N LEU A 215 -6.52 20.81 -29.74
CA LEU A 215 -6.91 19.97 -30.88
C LEU A 215 -8.36 19.44 -30.77
N SER A 216 -8.97 19.11 -31.91
CA SER A 216 -10.28 18.46 -31.99
C SER A 216 -10.39 17.45 -33.14
N ASN A 217 -11.37 16.55 -33.05
CA ASN A 217 -11.90 15.79 -34.18
C ASN A 217 -13.36 16.19 -34.42
N ASP A 218 -14.23 15.32 -34.93
CA ASP A 218 -15.61 15.66 -35.26
C ASP A 218 -16.56 15.67 -34.03
N LEU A 219 -16.21 14.91 -33.00
CA LEU A 219 -17.05 14.70 -31.81
C LEU A 219 -16.48 15.36 -30.55
N TRP A 220 -15.16 15.41 -30.42
CA TRP A 220 -14.47 15.80 -29.19
C TRP A 220 -13.40 16.87 -29.42
N ARG A 221 -13.17 17.73 -28.42
CA ARG A 221 -12.12 18.76 -28.40
C ARG A 221 -11.35 18.75 -27.09
N ILE A 222 -10.10 19.16 -27.11
CA ILE A 222 -9.32 19.48 -25.91
C ILE A 222 -9.62 20.92 -25.51
N SER A 223 -10.24 21.09 -24.34
CA SER A 223 -10.42 22.37 -23.66
C SER A 223 -9.19 22.70 -22.81
N ASN A 224 -8.79 23.97 -22.83
CA ASN A 224 -7.71 24.52 -22.00
C ASN A 224 -8.21 25.29 -20.78
N THR A 225 -9.52 25.29 -20.48
CA THR A 225 -10.14 26.14 -19.44
C THR A 225 -9.65 25.80 -18.02
N ASN A 226 -9.15 24.58 -17.80
CA ASN A 226 -8.55 24.19 -16.51
C ASN A 226 -7.01 24.33 -16.49
N SER A 227 -6.40 25.05 -17.45
CA SER A 227 -4.94 25.21 -17.59
C SER A 227 -4.25 25.65 -16.30
N ASN A 228 -4.88 26.61 -15.61
CA ASN A 228 -4.45 27.16 -14.32
C ASN A 228 -5.15 26.51 -13.12
N TYR A 229 -5.78 25.35 -13.31
CA TYR A 229 -6.47 24.55 -12.28
C TYR A 229 -7.64 25.25 -11.56
N THR A 230 -8.15 26.36 -12.13
CA THR A 230 -9.19 27.23 -11.55
C THR A 230 -10.58 26.61 -11.59
N VAL A 231 -10.96 25.94 -12.69
CA VAL A 231 -12.26 25.27 -12.81
C VAL A 231 -12.33 24.09 -11.85
N CYS A 232 -11.30 23.24 -11.81
CA CYS A 232 -11.20 22.16 -10.85
C CYS A 232 -9.74 21.84 -10.50
N SER A 233 -9.33 22.22 -9.30
CA SER A 233 -7.99 22.01 -8.72
C SER A 233 -7.58 20.55 -8.51
N SER A 234 -8.48 19.61 -8.81
CA SER A 234 -8.29 18.18 -8.59
C SER A 234 -8.50 17.33 -9.86
N TYR A 235 -8.46 18.00 -11.02
CA TYR A 235 -8.53 17.47 -12.39
C TYR A 235 -7.26 17.87 -13.17
N PRO A 236 -6.97 17.23 -14.33
CA PRO A 236 -5.86 17.65 -15.19
C PRO A 236 -6.07 19.05 -15.79
N PHE A 237 -4.97 19.65 -16.26
CA PHE A 237 -4.93 21.02 -16.80
C PHE A 237 -5.65 21.17 -18.15
N ALA A 238 -5.67 20.09 -18.94
CA ALA A 238 -6.41 19.98 -20.19
C ALA A 238 -7.55 18.99 -19.99
N LEU A 239 -8.72 19.22 -20.61
CA LEU A 239 -9.90 18.36 -20.48
C LEU A 239 -10.42 17.96 -21.87
N ILE A 240 -10.74 16.67 -22.11
CA ILE A 240 -11.49 16.28 -23.32
C ILE A 240 -12.98 16.47 -23.06
N VAL A 241 -13.61 17.31 -23.88
CA VAL A 241 -15.04 17.66 -23.82
C VAL A 241 -15.68 17.54 -25.21
N PRO A 242 -17.02 17.51 -25.32
CA PRO A 242 -17.70 17.42 -26.61
C PRO A 242 -17.51 18.69 -27.44
N LYS A 243 -17.30 18.53 -28.75
CA LYS A 243 -17.00 19.64 -29.68
C LYS A 243 -18.10 20.71 -29.72
N SER A 244 -19.35 20.31 -29.49
CA SER A 244 -20.56 21.15 -29.52
C SER A 244 -20.85 21.89 -28.21
N ILE A 245 -19.99 21.77 -27.19
CA ILE A 245 -20.10 22.46 -25.90
C ILE A 245 -19.01 23.52 -25.81
N SER A 246 -19.38 24.77 -25.50
CA SER A 246 -18.42 25.88 -25.37
C SER A 246 -17.66 25.82 -24.04
N ASP A 247 -16.60 26.61 -23.88
CA ASP A 247 -15.85 26.63 -22.61
C ASP A 247 -16.60 27.37 -21.48
N GLU A 248 -17.50 28.29 -21.83
CA GLU A 248 -18.45 28.92 -20.91
C GLU A 248 -19.47 27.89 -20.39
N GLU A 249 -19.97 27.01 -21.26
CA GLU A 249 -20.86 25.91 -20.86
C GLU A 249 -20.14 24.87 -19.99
N VAL A 250 -18.86 24.61 -20.24
CA VAL A 250 -17.99 23.81 -19.36
C VAL A 250 -17.85 24.47 -17.98
N ILE A 251 -17.63 25.79 -17.91
CA ILE A 251 -17.57 26.51 -16.62
C ILE A 251 -18.90 26.40 -15.89
N GLN A 252 -20.03 26.69 -16.56
CA GLN A 252 -21.37 26.63 -15.97
C GLN A 252 -21.71 25.23 -15.45
N ALA A 253 -21.55 24.20 -16.27
CA ALA A 253 -21.81 22.81 -15.87
C ALA A 253 -20.92 22.34 -14.72
N SER A 254 -19.70 22.87 -14.59
CA SER A 254 -18.80 22.51 -13.49
C SER A 254 -19.37 22.90 -12.13
N THR A 255 -20.04 24.05 -12.01
CA THR A 255 -20.64 24.52 -10.75
C THR A 255 -21.70 23.58 -10.18
N PHE A 256 -22.37 22.80 -11.04
CA PHE A 256 -23.40 21.83 -10.65
C PHE A 256 -22.82 20.48 -10.21
N ARG A 257 -21.51 20.26 -10.34
CA ARG A 257 -20.83 18.98 -10.04
C ARG A 257 -19.98 19.12 -8.78
N ALA A 258 -20.07 18.17 -7.86
CA ALA A 258 -19.40 18.27 -6.57
C ALA A 258 -17.86 18.47 -6.71
N ARG A 259 -17.34 19.55 -6.10
CA ARG A 259 -15.94 20.02 -6.22
C ARG A 259 -15.53 20.38 -7.66
N CYS A 260 -16.49 20.86 -8.46
CA CYS A 260 -16.36 21.24 -9.86
C CYS A 260 -15.83 20.13 -10.78
N ARG A 261 -16.01 18.86 -10.38
CA ARG A 261 -15.59 17.68 -11.14
C ARG A 261 -16.59 17.36 -12.24
N ILE A 262 -16.58 18.23 -13.25
CA ILE A 262 -17.36 18.18 -14.48
C ILE A 262 -17.17 16.85 -15.25
N LEU A 263 -18.16 16.49 -16.06
CA LEU A 263 -18.12 15.34 -16.95
C LEU A 263 -17.06 15.51 -18.06
N VAL A 264 -16.01 14.70 -18.04
CA VAL A 264 -14.93 14.72 -19.02
C VAL A 264 -14.63 13.33 -19.58
N VAL A 265 -14.28 13.25 -20.86
CA VAL A 265 -13.96 11.99 -21.52
C VAL A 265 -12.61 11.48 -21.03
N SER A 266 -12.56 10.20 -20.64
CA SER A 266 -11.35 9.50 -20.18
C SER A 266 -10.87 8.46 -21.19
N TRP A 267 -11.75 7.94 -22.06
CA TRP A 267 -11.41 7.00 -23.11
C TRP A 267 -12.42 7.05 -24.26
N CYS A 268 -11.94 6.80 -25.48
CA CYS A 268 -12.72 6.79 -26.72
C CYS A 268 -12.54 5.45 -27.43
N HIS A 269 -13.65 4.79 -27.81
CA HIS A 269 -13.61 3.60 -28.66
C HIS A 269 -13.31 4.01 -30.11
N PRO A 270 -12.22 3.53 -30.74
CA PRO A 270 -11.85 3.95 -32.09
C PRO A 270 -12.90 3.58 -33.15
N GLY A 271 -13.36 2.32 -33.19
CA GLY A 271 -14.34 1.86 -34.17
C GLY A 271 -15.73 2.52 -34.07
N ILE A 272 -16.41 2.39 -32.92
CA ILE A 272 -17.84 2.71 -32.79
C ILE A 272 -18.17 4.08 -32.18
N GLY A 273 -17.18 4.90 -31.83
CA GLY A 273 -17.36 6.27 -31.29
C GLY A 273 -17.87 6.37 -29.83
N ALA A 274 -18.17 5.25 -29.17
CA ALA A 274 -18.56 5.22 -27.77
C ALA A 274 -17.43 5.74 -26.85
N VAL A 275 -17.79 6.37 -25.73
CA VAL A 275 -16.84 6.97 -24.78
C VAL A 275 -17.08 6.50 -23.35
N LEU A 276 -16.01 6.44 -22.57
CA LEU A 276 -16.07 6.43 -21.10
C LEU A 276 -15.76 7.84 -20.60
N ALA A 277 -16.73 8.46 -19.93
CA ALA A 277 -16.58 9.75 -19.28
C ALA A 277 -16.67 9.60 -17.75
N ARG A 278 -16.16 10.60 -17.03
CA ARG A 278 -16.14 10.64 -15.56
C ARG A 278 -16.52 12.02 -15.04
N SER A 279 -17.20 12.06 -13.90
CA SER A 279 -17.60 13.26 -13.18
C SER A 279 -17.55 13.01 -11.66
N ALA A 280 -18.01 13.96 -10.85
CA ALA A 280 -18.57 13.68 -9.53
C ALA A 280 -20.11 13.74 -9.57
N GLN A 281 -20.75 13.43 -8.44
CA GLN A 281 -22.21 13.56 -8.31
C GLN A 281 -22.71 14.97 -8.65
N PRO A 282 -23.92 15.10 -9.24
CA PRO A 282 -24.61 16.38 -9.35
C PRO A 282 -24.99 16.93 -7.97
N LEU A 283 -25.21 18.24 -7.90
CA LEU A 283 -25.65 18.96 -6.71
C LEU A 283 -27.15 19.30 -6.85
N VAL A 284 -28.02 18.29 -6.76
CA VAL A 284 -29.49 18.48 -6.96
C VAL A 284 -30.19 19.17 -5.78
N GLY A 285 -29.45 19.57 -4.75
CA GLY A 285 -29.97 20.30 -3.58
C GLY A 285 -30.75 19.43 -2.61
N LEU A 286 -31.04 19.97 -1.42
CA LEU A 286 -31.69 19.21 -0.33
C LEU A 286 -33.07 18.67 -0.71
N MET A 287 -33.78 19.35 -1.60
CA MET A 287 -35.10 18.94 -2.13
C MET A 287 -34.99 18.07 -3.40
N MET A 288 -33.77 17.72 -3.84
CA MET A 288 -33.44 16.92 -5.03
C MET A 288 -34.08 17.42 -6.35
N ASN A 289 -34.35 18.72 -6.44
CA ASN A 289 -35.07 19.38 -7.53
C ASN A 289 -34.23 20.40 -8.32
N MET A 290 -33.00 20.72 -7.88
CA MET A 290 -32.10 21.61 -8.63
C MET A 290 -31.63 20.92 -9.91
N ARG A 291 -31.53 21.70 -10.98
CA ARG A 291 -31.15 21.27 -12.33
C ARG A 291 -30.12 22.23 -12.92
N SER A 292 -29.40 21.78 -13.94
CA SER A 292 -28.47 22.62 -14.70
C SER A 292 -28.59 22.29 -16.18
N ASN A 293 -29.13 23.24 -16.96
CA ASN A 293 -29.27 23.09 -18.41
C ASN A 293 -27.91 22.85 -19.09
N ALA A 294 -26.82 23.41 -18.54
CA ALA A 294 -25.47 23.20 -19.05
C ALA A 294 -24.97 21.76 -18.79
N ASP A 295 -25.23 21.19 -17.61
CA ASP A 295 -24.86 19.80 -17.29
C ASP A 295 -25.74 18.79 -18.07
N GLU A 296 -27.04 19.07 -18.20
CA GLU A 296 -27.96 18.26 -18.99
C GLU A 296 -27.59 18.29 -20.49
N LYS A 297 -27.23 19.46 -21.05
CA LYS A 297 -26.71 19.59 -22.43
C LYS A 297 -25.38 18.84 -22.60
N LEU A 298 -24.46 18.98 -21.64
CA LEU A 298 -23.17 18.29 -21.65
C LEU A 298 -23.34 16.77 -21.66
N VAL A 299 -24.15 16.22 -20.75
CA VAL A 299 -24.50 14.78 -20.72
C VAL A 299 -25.15 14.35 -22.04
N ALA A 300 -26.16 15.10 -22.52
CA ALA A 300 -26.86 14.80 -23.77
C ALA A 300 -25.94 14.85 -25.01
N SER A 301 -24.85 15.64 -24.97
CA SER A 301 -23.86 15.69 -26.05
C SER A 301 -22.88 14.50 -26.06
N LEU A 302 -22.79 13.71 -24.97
CA LEU A 302 -22.16 12.38 -25.03
C LEU A 302 -23.04 11.39 -25.82
N CYS A 303 -24.36 11.56 -25.81
CA CYS A 303 -25.32 10.90 -26.70
C CYS A 303 -25.24 11.45 -28.14
N THR A 304 -24.02 11.46 -28.68
CA THR A 304 -23.64 11.79 -30.06
C THR A 304 -24.55 11.08 -31.08
N GLN A 305 -24.57 11.58 -32.32
CA GLN A 305 -25.43 11.08 -33.41
C GLN A 305 -25.03 9.69 -33.94
N LEU A 306 -24.43 8.85 -33.10
CA LEU A 306 -24.11 7.45 -33.32
C LEU A 306 -25.39 6.62 -33.27
N VAL A 307 -26.19 6.73 -34.33
CA VAL A 307 -27.21 5.74 -34.70
C VAL A 307 -26.53 4.37 -34.73
N ASP A 308 -27.13 3.38 -34.09
CA ASP A 308 -26.58 2.02 -34.14
C ASP A 308 -26.81 1.38 -35.53
N ARG A 309 -26.14 0.25 -35.83
CA ARG A 309 -26.27 -0.45 -37.13
C ARG A 309 -27.72 -0.85 -37.48
N LYS A 310 -28.65 -0.77 -36.53
CA LYS A 310 -30.09 -1.05 -36.68
C LYS A 310 -30.97 0.20 -36.79
N GLY A 311 -30.42 1.39 -36.96
CA GLY A 311 -31.19 2.64 -37.06
C GLY A 311 -31.66 3.21 -35.71
N SER A 312 -31.41 2.51 -34.59
CA SER A 312 -31.83 2.94 -33.25
C SER A 312 -30.85 3.92 -32.60
N ARG A 313 -31.37 4.91 -31.88
CA ARG A 313 -30.54 5.82 -31.06
C ARG A 313 -30.01 5.06 -29.83
N ARG A 314 -28.69 5.10 -29.62
CA ARG A 314 -28.04 4.48 -28.46
C ARG A 314 -28.43 5.18 -27.15
N LYS A 315 -28.62 4.39 -26.08
CA LYS A 315 -28.74 4.88 -24.71
C LYS A 315 -27.37 5.28 -24.16
N LEU A 316 -27.33 6.27 -23.27
CA LEU A 316 -26.20 6.51 -22.38
C LEU A 316 -26.44 5.81 -21.05
N TYR A 317 -25.40 5.20 -20.48
CA TYR A 317 -25.44 4.60 -19.15
C TYR A 317 -24.72 5.51 -18.16
N ILE A 318 -25.46 6.00 -17.16
CA ILE A 318 -24.91 6.78 -16.04
C ILE A 318 -24.70 5.81 -14.89
N ALA A 319 -23.46 5.32 -14.76
CA ALA A 319 -23.07 4.35 -13.75
C ALA A 319 -22.67 5.05 -12.44
N ASP A 320 -23.58 5.10 -11.48
CA ASP A 320 -23.25 5.48 -10.11
C ASP A 320 -22.59 4.28 -9.41
N ALA A 321 -21.35 4.45 -8.99
CA ALA A 321 -20.62 3.38 -8.32
C ALA A 321 -21.29 2.92 -7.01
N ARG A 322 -22.05 3.80 -6.34
CA ARG A 322 -22.58 3.59 -4.98
C ARG A 322 -23.76 2.61 -4.95
N PRO A 323 -24.09 2.03 -3.78
CA PRO A 323 -25.43 1.54 -3.48
C PRO A 323 -26.45 2.68 -3.59
N ARG A 324 -27.64 2.39 -4.15
CA ARG A 324 -28.75 3.35 -4.28
C ARG A 324 -29.13 4.04 -2.96
N LYS A 325 -29.01 3.34 -1.83
CA LYS A 325 -29.21 3.91 -0.46
C LYS A 325 -28.19 5.01 -0.15
N ASN A 326 -26.91 4.77 -0.46
CA ASN A 326 -25.82 5.72 -0.20
C ASN A 326 -25.90 6.94 -1.14
N ALA A 327 -26.39 6.74 -2.36
CA ALA A 327 -26.71 7.83 -3.29
C ALA A 327 -27.87 8.71 -2.80
N LEU A 328 -28.98 8.11 -2.35
CA LEU A 328 -30.12 8.83 -1.77
C LEU A 328 -29.71 9.62 -0.51
N ALA A 329 -28.88 9.04 0.36
CA ALA A 329 -28.33 9.71 1.53
C ALA A 329 -27.41 10.91 1.18
N ASN A 330 -26.73 10.89 0.02
CA ASN A 330 -26.02 12.07 -0.48
C ASN A 330 -26.98 13.14 -1.02
N GLY A 331 -28.10 12.74 -1.63
CA GLY A 331 -29.16 13.66 -2.06
C GLY A 331 -29.73 14.47 -0.89
N ALA A 332 -29.98 13.82 0.24
CA ALA A 332 -30.40 14.47 1.48
C ALA A 332 -29.35 15.46 2.06
N MET A 333 -28.11 15.42 1.57
CA MET A 333 -27.02 16.35 1.90
C MET A 333 -26.69 17.32 0.73
N GLY A 334 -27.57 17.45 -0.26
CA GLY A 334 -27.42 18.37 -1.39
C GLY A 334 -26.59 17.86 -2.56
N GLY A 335 -26.02 16.65 -2.47
CA GLY A 335 -25.48 15.90 -3.60
C GLY A 335 -26.61 15.16 -4.34
N GLY A 336 -26.39 13.90 -4.72
CA GLY A 336 -27.45 13.03 -5.28
C GLY A 336 -26.96 12.22 -6.48
N SER A 337 -27.89 11.91 -7.39
CA SER A 337 -27.63 11.23 -8.67
C SER A 337 -28.56 11.79 -9.74
N GLU A 338 -28.23 11.55 -10.99
CA GLU A 338 -29.05 11.91 -12.15
C GLU A 338 -30.43 11.21 -12.17
N SER A 339 -31.39 11.80 -12.87
CA SER A 339 -32.73 11.24 -13.11
C SER A 339 -33.04 11.16 -14.60
N SER A 340 -33.58 10.04 -15.09
CA SER A 340 -34.01 9.88 -16.48
C SER A 340 -35.14 10.83 -16.92
N SER A 341 -35.80 11.54 -15.98
CA SER A 341 -36.74 12.63 -16.28
C SER A 341 -36.06 13.90 -16.81
N ASN A 342 -34.79 14.11 -16.44
CA ASN A 342 -34.01 15.32 -16.74
C ASN A 342 -32.93 14.99 -17.78
N TYR A 343 -32.27 13.85 -17.61
CA TYR A 343 -31.21 13.35 -18.49
C TYR A 343 -31.82 12.40 -19.52
N PHE A 344 -32.45 12.96 -20.54
CA PHE A 344 -33.09 12.21 -21.62
C PHE A 344 -32.13 11.21 -22.29
N HIS A 345 -32.68 10.08 -22.76
CA HIS A 345 -31.92 8.96 -23.34
C HIS A 345 -30.85 8.33 -22.43
N SER A 346 -30.86 8.65 -21.13
CA SER A 346 -29.90 8.15 -20.14
C SER A 346 -30.55 7.20 -19.13
N GLU A 347 -29.86 6.09 -18.86
CA GLU A 347 -30.28 5.04 -17.92
C GLU A 347 -29.31 5.01 -16.73
N ILE A 348 -29.84 5.20 -15.52
CA ILE A 348 -29.03 5.27 -14.29
C ILE A 348 -28.91 3.88 -13.68
N VAL A 349 -27.66 3.43 -13.47
CA VAL A 349 -27.33 2.11 -12.92
C VAL A 349 -26.50 2.28 -11.65
N PHE A 350 -26.82 1.53 -10.60
CA PHE A 350 -26.11 1.55 -9.32
C PHE A 350 -25.27 0.28 -9.15
N PHE A 351 -23.94 0.41 -9.03
CA PHE A 351 -23.04 -0.75 -8.93
C PHE A 351 -22.89 -1.33 -7.51
N GLY A 352 -23.41 -0.66 -6.47
CA GLY A 352 -23.38 -1.22 -5.12
C GLY A 352 -22.01 -1.21 -4.42
N ILE A 353 -21.01 -0.50 -4.95
CA ILE A 353 -19.66 -0.42 -4.40
C ILE A 353 -19.67 0.49 -3.17
N ASP A 354 -19.46 -0.10 -2.00
CA ASP A 354 -19.49 0.63 -0.73
C ASP A 354 -18.33 1.62 -0.54
N ASN A 355 -18.53 2.50 0.44
CA ASN A 355 -17.63 3.63 0.68
C ASN A 355 -16.27 3.21 1.30
N ILE A 356 -15.33 4.16 1.35
CA ILE A 356 -13.95 3.95 1.83
C ILE A 356 -13.83 3.51 3.30
N HIS A 357 -14.89 3.59 4.11
CA HIS A 357 -14.89 3.08 5.48
C HIS A 357 -15.14 1.58 5.51
N ALA A 358 -16.14 1.10 4.76
CA ALA A 358 -16.39 -0.34 4.59
C ALA A 358 -15.20 -1.05 3.93
N MET A 359 -14.58 -0.42 2.92
CA MET A 359 -13.36 -0.96 2.28
C MET A 359 -12.17 -1.04 3.25
N ARG A 360 -12.04 -0.07 4.17
CA ARG A 360 -11.02 -0.09 5.23
C ARG A 360 -11.30 -1.15 6.28
N GLU A 361 -12.56 -1.34 6.65
CA GLU A 361 -12.97 -2.38 7.60
C GLU A 361 -12.77 -3.78 7.01
N SER A 362 -13.13 -3.98 5.73
CA SER A 362 -12.85 -5.23 5.00
C SER A 362 -11.34 -5.56 4.98
N PHE A 363 -10.49 -4.56 4.73
CA PHE A 363 -9.03 -4.71 4.78
C PHE A 363 -8.51 -5.01 6.20
N ALA A 364 -9.11 -4.44 7.24
CA ALA A 364 -8.78 -4.76 8.63
C ALA A 364 -9.17 -6.20 8.98
N ARG A 365 -10.40 -6.62 8.69
CA ARG A 365 -10.87 -8.01 8.90
C ARG A 365 -10.01 -9.04 8.15
N LEU A 366 -9.56 -8.72 6.94
CA LEU A 366 -8.62 -9.55 6.19
C LEU A 366 -7.25 -9.65 6.89
N ARG A 367 -6.77 -8.57 7.52
CA ARG A 367 -5.54 -8.56 8.31
C ARG A 367 -5.69 -9.43 9.55
N ASP A 368 -6.74 -9.22 10.33
CA ASP A 368 -7.01 -9.99 11.55
C ASP A 368 -7.16 -11.49 11.25
N TYR A 369 -7.76 -11.84 10.11
CA TYR A 369 -7.83 -13.23 9.63
C TYR A 369 -6.45 -13.81 9.30
N LEU A 370 -5.59 -13.06 8.59
CA LEU A 370 -4.23 -13.49 8.20
C LEU A 370 -3.27 -13.53 9.41
N ASP A 371 -3.38 -12.61 10.35
CA ASP A 371 -2.60 -12.65 11.61
C ASP A 371 -3.01 -13.85 12.49
N THR A 372 -4.26 -14.32 12.39
CA THR A 372 -4.79 -15.46 13.16
C THR A 372 -4.56 -16.82 12.49
N HIS A 373 -4.73 -16.91 11.16
CA HIS A 373 -4.74 -18.17 10.42
C HIS A 373 -3.66 -18.27 9.34
N GLY A 374 -2.97 -17.17 8.99
CA GLY A 374 -1.97 -17.09 7.92
C GLY A 374 -0.63 -17.78 8.20
N ALA A 375 -0.56 -18.61 9.25
CA ALA A 375 0.51 -19.56 9.49
C ALA A 375 0.20 -20.96 8.92
N THR A 376 -1.08 -21.28 8.66
CA THR A 376 -1.53 -22.52 8.02
C THR A 376 -1.96 -22.25 6.58
N SER A 377 -1.28 -22.85 5.60
CA SER A 377 -1.75 -22.87 4.22
C SER A 377 -2.96 -23.82 4.04
N SER A 378 -3.71 -23.66 2.95
CA SER A 378 -4.84 -24.53 2.60
C SER A 378 -4.45 -25.99 2.31
N ASP A 379 -3.17 -26.24 2.08
CA ASP A 379 -2.53 -27.55 1.90
C ASP A 379 -1.76 -28.04 3.15
N GLY A 380 -1.89 -27.33 4.29
CA GLY A 380 -1.41 -27.79 5.60
C GLY A 380 0.07 -27.54 5.90
N MET A 381 0.78 -26.75 5.08
CA MET A 381 2.18 -26.39 5.30
C MET A 381 2.32 -24.98 5.89
N SER A 382 3.44 -24.74 6.58
CA SER A 382 3.69 -23.49 7.32
C SER A 382 3.99 -22.33 6.36
N SER A 383 3.12 -21.33 6.33
CA SER A 383 3.33 -20.10 5.56
C SER A 383 4.21 -19.09 6.32
N PHE A 384 5.35 -18.73 5.71
CA PHE A 384 6.50 -18.02 6.29
C PHE A 384 6.28 -16.57 6.83
N LEU A 385 5.05 -16.16 7.13
CA LEU A 385 4.74 -14.77 7.54
C LEU A 385 4.51 -14.59 9.05
N VAL A 386 4.05 -15.62 9.78
CA VAL A 386 3.86 -15.56 11.24
C VAL A 386 4.32 -16.85 11.90
N SER A 387 5.45 -16.80 12.63
CA SER A 387 5.91 -17.91 13.49
C SER A 387 6.18 -17.44 14.92
N PRO A 388 5.22 -17.67 15.85
CA PRO A 388 5.39 -17.48 17.27
C PRO A 388 5.04 -18.79 18.01
N ALA A 389 6.03 -19.69 18.11
CA ALA A 389 6.06 -20.81 19.08
C ALA A 389 5.04 -21.98 18.95
N VAL A 390 4.47 -22.27 17.78
CA VAL A 390 3.56 -23.44 17.60
C VAL A 390 4.29 -24.78 17.37
N LEU A 391 5.50 -24.77 16.80
CA LEU A 391 6.24 -26.01 16.47
C LEU A 391 6.92 -26.71 17.67
N ALA A 392 6.86 -26.13 18.88
CA ALA A 392 7.48 -26.68 20.09
C ALA A 392 6.55 -27.55 20.96
N LEU A 393 5.31 -27.82 20.50
CA LEU A 393 4.29 -28.56 21.26
C LEU A 393 3.56 -29.68 20.48
N LEU A 394 3.90 -29.89 19.21
CA LEU A 394 3.26 -30.91 18.35
C LEU A 394 4.25 -31.74 17.51
N ARG A 395 5.34 -32.16 18.15
CA ARG A 395 6.05 -33.42 17.84
C ARG A 395 6.76 -33.90 19.11
N SER A 396 6.40 -35.11 19.52
CA SER A 396 6.99 -35.91 20.60
C SER A 396 8.40 -36.38 20.25
#